data_AF-A0A962IU98-F1
#
_entry.id   AF-A0A962IU98-F1
#
_cell.length_a   1.000
_cell.length_b   1.000
_cell.length_c   1.000
_cell.angle_alpha   90.00
_cell.angle_beta   90.00
_cell.angle_gamma   90.00
#
_symmetry.space_group_name_H-M   'P 1'
#
loop_
_entity.id
_entity.type
_entity.pdbx_description
1 polymer ?
#
loop_
_entity_poly.entity_id
_entity_poly.type
_entity_poly.pdbx_seq_one_letter_code
_entity_poly.pdbx_strand_id
1 'polypeptide(L)'
;MKNFIRNYFTEFGLALGVVVSVTVAAFVTVWEVIENPGGIFRNAEGTNWQFVFDTAWSWLEPTFMATVVAASVVHLVWVVIVRISGASARD
;
A
#
# COMPACT_ATOMS: atom_id res chain seq x y z
N MET A 1 -6.63 -17.19 -14.74
CA MET A 1 -5.83 -16.42 -13.76
C MET A 1 -4.44 -16.02 -14.27
N LYS A 2 -3.61 -16.94 -14.79
CA LYS A 2 -2.26 -16.63 -15.34
C LYS A 2 -2.22 -15.53 -16.41
N ASN A 3 -3.27 -15.39 -17.23
CA ASN A 3 -3.34 -14.37 -18.29
C ASN A 3 -3.84 -13.00 -17.80
N PHE A 4 -4.51 -12.95 -16.64
CA PHE A 4 -5.09 -11.71 -16.12
C PHE A 4 -3.99 -10.80 -15.53
N ILE A 5 -3.14 -11.37 -14.67
CA ILE A 5 -2.02 -10.64 -14.05
C ILE A 5 -1.00 -10.13 -15.09
N ARG A 6 -0.85 -10.82 -16.22
CA ARG A 6 0.19 -10.53 -17.22
C ARG A 6 -0.06 -9.29 -18.09
N ASN A 7 -1.31 -8.82 -18.20
CA ASN A 7 -1.68 -7.72 -19.10
C ASN A 7 -2.04 -6.41 -18.38
N TYR A 8 -2.30 -6.44 -17.07
CA TYR A 8 -2.80 -5.29 -16.31
C TYR A 8 -1.82 -4.88 -15.19
N PHE A 9 -0.61 -4.45 -15.57
CA PHE A 9 0.42 -4.06 -14.61
C PHE A 9 -0.04 -2.93 -13.67
N THR A 10 -0.84 -1.98 -14.16
CA THR A 10 -1.41 -0.89 -13.38
C THR A 10 -2.46 -1.41 -12.39
N GLU A 11 -3.32 -2.35 -12.78
CA GLU A 11 -4.32 -2.93 -11.89
C GLU A 11 -3.66 -3.73 -10.75
N PHE A 12 -2.57 -4.44 -11.05
CA PHE A 12 -1.77 -5.12 -10.03
C PHE A 12 -1.18 -4.12 -9.02
N GLY A 13 -0.57 -3.04 -9.53
CA GLY A 13 -0.04 -1.97 -8.68
C GLY A 13 -1.11 -1.29 -7.82
N LEU A 14 -2.28 -1.00 -8.40
CA LEU A 14 -3.42 -0.40 -7.69
C LEU A 14 -3.96 -1.34 -6.61
N ALA A 15 -4.20 -2.61 -6.93
CA ALA A 15 -4.71 -3.59 -5.97
C ALA A 15 -3.75 -3.77 -4.79
N LEU A 16 -2.45 -3.92 -5.08
CA LEU A 16 -1.45 -4.06 -4.02
C LEU A 16 -1.31 -2.76 -3.22
N GLY A 17 -1.37 -1.61 -3.90
CA GLY A 17 -1.37 -0.29 -3.28
C GLY A 17 -2.46 -0.15 -2.23
N VAL A 18 -3.71 -0.45 -2.58
CA VAL A 18 -4.85 -0.39 -1.65
C VAL A 18 -4.64 -1.30 -0.45
N VAL A 19 -4.27 -2.57 -0.68
CA VAL A 19 -4.13 -3.54 0.40
C VAL A 19 -3.03 -3.11 1.39
N VAL A 20 -1.86 -2.72 0.88
CA VAL A 20 -0.72 -2.34 1.72
C VAL A 20 -1.00 -1.03 2.44
N SER A 21 -1.51 0.00 1.76
CA SER A 21 -1.74 1.31 2.38
C SER A 21 -2.80 1.25 3.47
N VAL A 22 -3.89 0.53 3.25
CA VAL A 22 -4.94 0.33 4.27
C VAL A 22 -4.39 -0.43 5.46
N THR A 23 -3.59 -1.48 5.23
CA THR A 23 -3.00 -2.29 6.31
C THR A 23 -2.05 -1.45 7.16
N VAL A 24 -1.14 -0.70 6.52
CA VAL A 24 -0.17 0.15 7.22
C VAL A 24 -0.88 1.27 7.97
N ALA A 25 -1.79 1.99 7.32
CA ALA A 25 -2.54 3.08 7.95
C ALA A 25 -3.34 2.58 9.16
N ALA A 26 -4.04 1.45 9.02
CA ALA A 26 -4.79 0.85 10.13
C ALA A 26 -3.87 0.43 11.28
N PHE A 27 -2.76 -0.25 10.98
CA PHE A 27 -1.82 -0.70 12.00
C PHE A 27 -1.24 0.47 12.79
N VAL A 28 -0.71 1.48 12.09
CA VAL A 28 -0.09 2.64 12.75
C VAL A 28 -1.12 3.46 13.52
N THR A 29 -2.29 3.73 12.94
CA THR A 29 -3.34 4.49 13.63
C THR A 29 -3.82 3.79 14.89
N VAL A 30 -4.06 2.47 14.82
CA VAL A 30 -4.46 1.69 16.01
C VAL A 30 -3.36 1.72 17.07
N TRP A 31 -2.09 1.58 16.65
CA TRP A 31 -0.96 1.66 17.56
C TRP A 31 -0.87 3.02 18.26
N GLU A 32 -0.92 4.13 17.51
CA GLU A 32 -0.87 5.48 18.07
C GLU A 32 -2.06 5.80 18.98
N VAL A 33 -3.26 5.32 18.62
CA VAL A 33 -4.45 5.46 19.48
C VAL A 33 -4.26 4.70 20.78
N ILE A 34 -3.67 3.49 20.75
CA ILE A 34 -3.39 2.67 21.95
C ILE A 34 -2.37 3.36 22.86
N GLU A 35 -1.23 3.78 22.30
CA GLU A 35 -0.16 4.46 23.05
C GLU A 35 -0.63 5.83 23.58
N ASN A 36 -1.47 6.52 22.81
CA ASN A 36 -2.07 7.80 23.16
C ASN A 36 -1.04 8.85 23.66
N PRO A 37 0.00 9.16 22.86
CA PRO A 37 1.05 10.08 23.28
C PRO A 37 0.47 11.45 23.62
N GLY A 38 0.80 11.95 24.83
CA GLY A 38 0.30 13.24 25.30
C GLY A 38 -1.22 13.34 25.50
N GLY A 39 -1.96 12.22 25.43
CA GLY A 39 -3.41 12.21 25.59
C GLY A 39 -4.19 12.78 24.41
N ILE A 40 -3.57 12.96 23.23
CA ILE A 40 -4.20 13.66 22.10
C ILE A 40 -5.30 12.85 21.42
N PHE A 41 -5.21 11.51 21.45
CA PHE A 41 -6.20 10.63 20.83
C PHE A 41 -7.37 10.34 21.76
N ARG A 42 -7.10 10.20 23.07
CA ARG A 42 -8.11 9.86 24.08
C ARG A 42 -7.85 10.62 25.39
N ASN A 43 -8.85 11.33 25.87
CA ASN A 43 -8.80 12.08 27.13
C ASN A 43 -10.12 11.94 27.92
N ALA A 44 -10.29 12.72 28.98
CA ALA A 44 -11.49 12.69 29.84
C ALA A 44 -12.79 13.10 29.11
N GLU A 45 -12.68 13.81 27.99
CA GLU A 45 -13.81 14.25 27.17
C GLU A 45 -14.19 13.21 26.10
N GLY A 46 -13.33 12.22 25.86
CA GLY A 46 -13.58 11.11 24.94
C GLY A 46 -12.43 10.88 23.94
N THR A 47 -12.79 10.36 22.76
CA THR A 47 -11.83 10.12 21.66
C THR A 47 -11.84 11.29 20.70
N ASN A 48 -10.66 11.84 20.41
CA ASN A 48 -10.50 12.87 19.41
C ASN A 48 -10.37 12.25 18.03
N TRP A 49 -11.50 12.04 17.37
CA TRP A 49 -11.57 11.41 16.05
C TRP A 49 -10.85 12.18 14.96
N GLN A 50 -10.68 13.50 15.09
CA GLN A 50 -9.94 14.30 14.11
C GLN A 50 -8.49 13.82 14.02
N PHE A 51 -7.81 13.67 15.16
CA PHE A 51 -6.44 13.13 15.17
C PHE A 51 -6.37 11.69 14.67
N VAL A 52 -7.37 10.86 14.98
CA VAL A 52 -7.43 9.48 14.48
C VAL A 52 -7.49 9.47 12.94
N PHE A 53 -8.37 10.29 12.35
CA PHE A 53 -8.51 10.36 10.90
C PHE A 53 -7.31 11.02 10.22
N ASP A 54 -6.73 12.05 10.82
CA ASP A 54 -5.54 12.73 10.31
C ASP A 54 -4.34 11.78 10.27
N THR A 55 -4.11 11.01 11.34
CA THR A 55 -3.08 9.94 11.37
C THR A 55 -3.37 8.88 10.31
N ALA A 56 -4.60 8.39 10.21
CA ALA A 56 -4.95 7.37 9.23
C ALA A 56 -4.70 7.85 7.80
N TRP A 57 -5.10 9.08 7.49
CA TRP A 57 -4.91 9.66 6.15
C TRP A 57 -3.43 9.92 5.85
N SER A 58 -2.67 10.45 6.82
CA SER A 58 -1.25 10.74 6.66
C SER A 58 -0.42 9.49 6.40
N TRP A 59 -0.85 8.33 6.88
CA TRP A 59 -0.21 7.04 6.56
C TRP A 59 -0.78 6.39 5.31
N LEU A 60 -2.05 6.59 4.98
CA LEU A 60 -2.71 5.97 3.82
C LEU A 60 -2.20 6.56 2.51
N GLU A 61 -2.25 7.87 2.33
CA GLU A 61 -1.95 8.54 1.05
C GLU A 61 -0.51 8.28 0.56
N PRO A 62 0.55 8.59 1.34
CA PRO A 62 1.91 8.38 0.87
C PRO A 62 2.24 6.90 0.70
N THR A 63 1.74 6.02 1.58
CA THR A 63 1.95 4.57 1.45
C THR A 63 1.28 4.03 0.19
N PHE A 64 0.08 4.50 -0.13
CA PHE A 64 -0.62 4.14 -1.36
C PHE A 64 0.19 4.54 -2.59
N MET A 65 0.56 5.82 -2.69
CA MET A 65 1.33 6.33 -3.83
C MET A 65 2.65 5.60 -4.00
N ALA A 66 3.42 5.44 -2.92
CA ALA A 66 4.70 4.75 -2.95
C ALA A 66 4.55 3.28 -3.36
N THR A 67 3.55 2.57 -2.82
CA THR A 67 3.32 1.16 -3.13
C THR A 67 2.86 0.96 -4.57
N VAL A 68 1.93 1.77 -5.08
CA VAL A 68 1.45 1.67 -6.46
C VAL A 68 2.62 1.82 -7.43
N VAL A 69 3.48 2.82 -7.22
CA VAL A 69 4.64 3.06 -8.08
C VAL A 69 5.62 1.90 -7.98
N ALA A 70 6.02 1.51 -6.78
CA ALA A 70 6.99 0.43 -6.57
C ALA A 70 6.50 -0.90 -7.15
N ALA A 71 5.25 -1.27 -6.87
CA ALA A 71 4.63 -2.51 -7.35
C ALA A 71 4.50 -2.54 -8.87
N SER A 72 4.10 -1.42 -9.49
CA SER A 72 3.99 -1.31 -10.94
C SER A 72 5.34 -1.46 -11.62
N VAL A 73 6.39 -0.83 -11.09
CA VAL A 73 7.76 -0.91 -11.63
C VAL A 73 8.31 -2.32 -11.48
N VAL A 74 8.18 -2.93 -10.29
CA VAL A 74 8.65 -4.31 -10.04
C VAL A 74 7.93 -5.30 -10.98
N HIS A 75 6.62 -5.17 -11.15
CA HIS A 75 5.86 -6.04 -12.05
C HIS A 75 6.28 -5.84 -13.51
N LEU A 76 6.51 -4.60 -13.96
CA LEU A 76 6.99 -4.31 -15.31
C LEU A 76 8.36 -4.95 -15.56
N VAL A 77 9.31 -4.77 -14.64
CA VAL A 77 10.66 -5.35 -14.73
C VAL A 77 10.59 -6.88 -14.80
N TRP A 78 9.75 -7.49 -13.94
CA TRP A 78 9.52 -8.94 -13.97
C TRP A 78 8.99 -9.42 -15.32
N VAL A 79 7.96 -8.76 -15.87
CA VAL A 79 7.39 -9.09 -17.18
C VAL A 79 8.43 -8.99 -18.29
N VAL A 80 9.27 -7.96 -18.28
CA VAL A 80 10.35 -7.77 -19.26
C VAL A 80 11.37 -8.91 -19.17
N ILE A 81 11.87 -9.23 -17.97
CA ILE A 81 12.85 -10.31 -17.77
C ILE A 81 12.30 -11.64 -18.28
N VAL A 82 11.08 -12.01 -17.87
CA VAL A 82 10.45 -13.27 -18.27
C VAL A 82 10.27 -13.36 -19.79
N ARG A 83 9.95 -12.25 -20.47
CA ARG A 83 9.84 -12.23 -21.93
C ARG A 83 11.17 -12.43 -22.63
N ILE A 84 12.24 -11.78 -22.16
CA ILE A 84 13.58 -11.92 -22.75
C ILE A 84 14.10 -13.35 -22.56
N SER A 85 14.01 -13.90 -21.35
CA SER A 85 14.45 -15.27 -21.07
C SER A 85 13.66 -16.33 -21.85
N GLY A 86 12.37 -16.11 -22.08
CA GLY A 86 11.53 -17.01 -22.88
C GLY A 86 11.68 -16.88 -24.40
N ALA A 87 12.32 -15.80 -24.89
CA ALA A 87 12.70 -15.64 -26.29
C ALA A 87 14.02 -16.35 -26.57
N SER A 88 15.02 -16.16 -25.69
CA SER A 88 16.34 -16.81 -25.80
C SER A 88 16.31 -18.35 -25.74
N ALA A 89 15.23 -18.96 -25.25
CA ALA A 89 15.09 -20.42 -25.16
C ALA A 89 14.45 -21.06 -26.41
N ARG A 90 14.12 -20.28 -27.44
CA ARG A 90 13.49 -20.75 -28.69
C ARG A 90 14.38 -20.63 -29.93
N ASP A 91 15.57 -20.06 -29.75
CA ASP A 91 16.65 -19.99 -30.74
C ASP A 91 17.67 -21.10 -30.45
#